data_AF-A0A942NV30-F1
#
_entry.id   AF-A0A942NV30-F1
#
_cell.length_a   1.000
_cell.length_b   1.000
_cell.length_c   1.000
_cell.angle_alpha   90.00
_cell.angle_beta   90.00
_cell.angle_gamma   90.00
#
_symmetry.space_group_name_H-M   'P 1'
#
loop_
_entity.id
_entity.type
_entity.pdbx_description
1 polymer ?
#
loop_
_entity_poly.entity_id
_entity_poly.type
_entity_poly.pdbx_seq_one_letter_code
_entity_poly.pdbx_strand_id
1 'polypeptide(L)' 'MAHSSRIGQHKPTLQLNINNLLDKDYYANASGGRYASIPGSPPSALGSLKDAF' A
#
# COMPACT_ATOMS: atom_id res chain seq x y z
N MET A 1 1.12 -0.84 8.60
CA MET A 1 0.99 -0.50 10.04
C MET A 1 -0.13 0.52 10.19
N ALA A 2 -1.04 0.32 11.15
CA ALA A 2 -2.12 1.26 11.42
C ALA A 2 -2.07 1.67 12.90
N HIS A 3 -2.16 2.96 13.18
CA HIS A 3 -2.17 3.54 14.50
C HIS A 3 -3.43 4.39 14.66
N SER A 4 -4.23 4.09 15.68
CA SER A 4 -5.41 4.89 16.03
C SER A 4 -5.25 5.42 17.44
N SER A 5 -5.48 6.72 17.62
CA SER A 5 -5.52 7.36 18.93
C SER A 5 -6.84 8.10 19.09
N ARG A 6 -7.37 8.19 20.31
CA ARG A 6 -8.61 8.91 20.60
C ARG A 6 -8.27 10.34 21.02
N ILE A 7 -8.79 11.33 20.29
CA ILE A 7 -8.63 12.75 20.62
C ILE A 7 -10.04 13.31 20.83
N GLY A 8 -10.45 13.46 22.09
CA GLY A 8 -11.83 13.84 22.43
C GLY A 8 -12.86 12.79 22.01
N GLN A 9 -13.88 13.20 21.26
CA GLN A 9 -14.87 12.28 20.68
C GLN A 9 -14.40 11.66 19.35
N HIS A 10 -13.36 12.20 18.74
CA HIS A 10 -12.82 11.75 17.46
C HIS A 10 -11.83 10.58 17.63
N LYS A 11 -11.81 9.68 16.65
CA LYS A 11 -10.86 8.57 16.59
C LYS A 11 -10.09 8.58 15.27
N PRO A 12 -9.12 9.48 15.11
CA PRO A 12 -8.25 9.47 13.95
C PRO A 12 -7.44 8.16 13.88
N THR A 13 -7.35 7.61 12.67
CA THR A 13 -6.59 6.41 12.33
C THR A 13 -5.61 6.76 11.22
N LEU A 14 -4.32 6.69 11.55
CA LEU A 14 -3.22 6.77 10.61
C LEU A 14 -2.88 5.37 10.11
N GLN A 15 -2.76 5.18 8.81
CA GLN A 15 -2.30 3.93 8.22
C GLN A 15 -1.15 4.20 7.24
N LEU A 16 -0.07 3.45 7.42
CA LEU A 16 1.09 3.43 6.53
C LEU A 16 1.24 2.03 5.94
N ASN A 17 1.23 1.94 4.62
CA ASN A 17 1.43 0.70 3.87
C ASN A 17 2.71 0.83 3.06
N ILE A 18 3.59 -0.16 3.16
CA ILE A 18 4.80 -0.26 2.33
C ILE A 18 4.61 -1.46 1.42
N ASN A 19 4.61 -1.24 0.11
CA ASN A 19 4.49 -2.28 -0.90
C ASN A 19 5.87 -2.56 -1.50
N ASN A 20 6.11 -3.82 -1.87
CA ASN A 20 7.40 -4.31 -2.37
C ASN A 20 8.59 -3.87 -1.49
N LEU A 21 8.47 -4.10 -0.17
CA LEU A 21 9.47 -3.69 0.83
C LEU A 21 10.89 -4.21 0.54
N LEU A 22 10.99 -5.37 -0.09
CA LEU A 22 12.27 -6.02 -0.39
C LEU A 22 12.88 -5.57 -1.71
N ASP A 23 12.28 -4.60 -2.40
CA ASP A 23 12.70 -4.15 -3.73
C ASP A 23 12.93 -5.32 -4.68
N LYS A 24 11.97 -6.24 -4.67
CA LYS A 24 12.08 -7.45 -5.46
C LYS A 24 11.64 -7.14 -6.88
N ASP A 25 12.53 -7.40 -7.83
CA ASP A 25 12.17 -7.51 -9.23
C ASP A 25 11.41 -8.82 -9.47
N TYR A 26 10.22 -8.70 -10.05
CA TYR A 26 9.41 -9.83 -10.48
C TYR A 26 8.60 -9.46 -11.71
N TYR A 27 8.10 -10.46 -12.41
CA TYR A 27 7.15 -10.26 -13.51
C TYR A 27 5.74 -10.57 -13.02
N ALA A 28 4.82 -9.63 -13.23
CA ALA A 28 3.41 -9.83 -12.97
C ALA A 28 2.79 -10.61 -14.14
N ASN A 29 2.06 -11.68 -13.82
CA ASN A 29 1.19 -12.36 -14.79
C ASN A 29 -0.09 -11.53 -15.00
N ALA A 30 0.05 -10.32 -15.50
CA ALA A 30 -1.09 -9.57 -15.99
C ALA A 30 -1.54 -10.21 -17.31
N SER A 31 -2.84 -10.20 -17.59
CA SER A 31 -3.50 -10.80 -18.76
C SER A 31 -3.13 -10.10 -20.09
N GLY A 32 -1.84 -9.82 -20.32
CA GLY A 32 -1.27 -9.60 -21.64
C GLY A 32 -0.92 -10.95 -22.27
N GLY A 33 -1.05 -11.06 -23.59
CA GLY A 33 -0.84 -12.32 -24.31
C GLY A 33 0.51 -12.99 -24.01
N ARG A 34 0.68 -14.24 -24.48
CA ARG A 34 1.76 -15.21 -24.19
C ARG A 34 3.22 -14.71 -24.23
N TYR A 35 3.49 -13.47 -24.64
CA TYR A 35 4.81 -12.86 -24.79
C TYR A 35 4.99 -11.55 -23.98
N ALA A 36 4.02 -11.14 -23.17
CA ALA A 36 4.14 -9.92 -22.38
C ALA A 36 4.80 -10.22 -21.03
N SER A 37 6.04 -9.75 -20.84
CA SER A 37 6.66 -9.64 -19.52
C SER A 37 6.32 -8.27 -18.93
N ILE A 38 5.36 -8.24 -18.00
CA ILE A 38 4.96 -6.99 -17.33
C ILE A 38 5.73 -6.92 -16.02
N PRO A 39 6.64 -5.94 -15.84
CA PRO A 39 7.37 -5.81 -14.58
C PRO A 39 6.39 -5.54 -13.43
N GLY A 40 6.68 -6.12 -12.27
CA GLY A 40 5.99 -5.88 -11.03
C GLY A 40 6.14 -4.42 -10.58
N SER A 41 5.23 -3.97 -9.71
CA SER A 41 5.30 -2.60 -9.20
C SER A 41 6.55 -2.37 -8.33
N PRO A 42 7.22 -1.21 -8.48
CA PRO A 42 8.40 -0.86 -7.67
C PRO A 42 8.02 -0.64 -6.19
N PRO A 43 9.01 -0.54 -5.28
CA PRO A 43 8.80 -0.14 -3.89
C PRO A 43 7.96 1.14 -3.80
N SER A 44 6.96 1.12 -2.94
CA SER A 44 6.11 2.30 -2.70
C SER A 44 5.64 2.37 -1.26
N ALA A 45 5.46 3.60 -0.77
CA ALA A 45 4.90 3.87 0.54
C ALA A 45 3.62 4.70 0.38
N LEU A 46 2.52 4.24 0.98
CA LEU A 46 1.22 4.89 0.94
C LEU A 46 0.75 5.18 2.36
N GLY A 47 0.45 6.45 2.63
CA GLY A 47 -0.15 6.91 3.87
C GLY A 47 -1.63 7.22 3.69
N SER A 48 -2.44 6.97 4.72
CA SER A 48 -3.80 7.49 4.80
C SER A 48 -4.14 7.91 6.23
N LEU A 49 -4.96 8.95 6.34
CA LEU A 49 -5.54 9.42 7.59
C LEU A 49 -7.06 9.30 7.44
N LYS A 50 -7.69 8.58 8.36
CA LYS A 50 -9.14 8.49 8.47
C LYS A 50 -9.55 9.14 9.77
N ASP A 51 -10.55 9.99 9.75
CA ASP A 51 -11.15 10.53 10.97
C ASP A 51 -12.57 9.99 11.14
N ALA A 52 -12.87 9.54 12.35
CA ALA A 52 -14.20 9.07 12.73
C ALA A 52 -14.79 10.11 13.69
N PHE A 53 -15.78 10.84 13.20
CA PHE A 53 -16.59 11.81 13.94
C PHE A 53 -17.71 11.11 14.70
#